data_AF-A0AA96FCB8-F1
#
_entry.id   AF-A0AA96FCB8-F1
#
_cell.length_a   1.000
_cell.length_b   1.000
_cell.length_c   1.000
_cell.angle_alpha   90.00
_cell.angle_beta   90.00
_cell.angle_gamma   90.00
#
_symmetry.space_group_name_H-M   'P 1'
#
loop_
_entity.id
_entity.type
_entity.pdbx_description
1 polymer ?
#
loop_
_entity_poly.entity_id
_entity_poly.type
_entity_poly.pdbx_seq_one_letter_code
_entity_poly.pdbx_strand_id
1 'polypeptide(L)'
;MTEDELRPVCPVHPYGYHHAARVQPVGSRHVLRHHSLIGLPRRCPMLEEELLEADREIDMQDDLAVMQRTAAPARAVLVAVGVLVALVLLYTVPSAAVAIPVGTVTALALERIGSAVTRERMARVADWRRRVGR
;
A
#
# COMPACT_ATOMS: atom_id res chain seq x y z
N MET A 1 -14.71 -9.74 34.11
CA MET A 1 -13.98 -10.07 32.87
C MET A 1 -14.33 -9.00 31.86
N THR A 2 -13.41 -8.08 31.62
CA THR A 2 -13.57 -6.97 30.68
C THR A 2 -13.43 -7.49 29.26
N GLU A 3 -14.25 -6.99 28.32
CA GLU A 3 -14.28 -7.40 26.89
C GLU A 3 -12.92 -7.31 26.16
N ASP A 4 -11.90 -6.68 26.76
CA ASP A 4 -10.54 -6.62 26.23
C ASP A 4 -9.80 -7.99 26.19
N GLU A 5 -10.19 -8.99 26.99
CA GLU A 5 -9.49 -10.29 27.03
C GLU A 5 -9.78 -11.22 25.84
N LEU A 6 -10.80 -10.91 25.02
CA LEU A 6 -11.21 -11.72 23.86
C LEU A 6 -10.73 -11.18 22.52
N ARG A 7 -9.99 -10.07 22.50
CA ARG A 7 -9.56 -9.44 21.25
C ARG A 7 -8.54 -10.31 20.51
N PRO A 8 -8.75 -10.61 19.22
CA PRO A 8 -7.88 -11.50 18.47
C PRO A 8 -6.49 -10.90 18.29
N VAL A 9 -5.48 -11.56 18.87
CA VAL A 9 -4.07 -11.15 18.80
C VAL A 9 -3.61 -11.16 17.35
N CYS A 10 -3.34 -9.98 16.80
CA CYS A 10 -2.88 -9.81 15.43
C CYS A 10 -1.40 -10.24 15.28
N PRO A 11 -1.07 -11.25 14.45
CA PRO A 11 0.32 -11.71 14.26
C PRO A 11 1.22 -10.69 13.53
N VAL A 12 0.65 -9.57 13.08
CA VAL A 12 1.34 -8.51 12.35
C VAL A 12 1.81 -7.38 13.29
N HIS A 13 1.28 -7.31 14.52
CA HIS A 13 1.63 -6.26 15.48
C HIS A 13 2.27 -6.85 16.74
N PRO A 14 3.40 -6.28 17.24
CA PRO A 14 4.11 -6.80 18.41
C PRO A 14 3.25 -6.94 19.69
N TYR A 15 2.21 -6.12 19.80
CA TYR A 15 1.30 -6.09 20.95
C TYR A 15 -0.08 -6.68 20.66
N GLY A 16 -0.32 -7.19 19.44
CA GLY A 16 -1.58 -7.83 19.09
C GLY A 16 -2.77 -6.91 18.81
N TYR A 17 -2.68 -5.60 19.07
CA TYR A 17 -3.76 -4.63 18.87
C TYR A 17 -3.33 -3.39 18.08
N HIS A 18 -4.29 -2.65 17.52
CA HIS A 18 -4.07 -1.31 17.01
C HIS A 18 -4.18 -0.29 18.15
N HIS A 19 -3.24 0.65 18.25
CA HIS A 19 -3.32 1.75 19.23
C HIS A 19 -4.46 2.75 18.93
N ALA A 20 -5.00 2.73 17.71
CA ALA A 20 -6.13 3.55 17.28
C ALA A 20 -6.85 2.87 16.12
N ALA A 21 -8.17 3.10 16.00
CA ALA A 21 -8.97 2.60 14.90
C ALA A 21 -8.37 2.98 13.54
N ARG A 22 -8.14 1.97 12.71
CA ARG A 22 -7.55 2.07 11.38
C ARG A 22 -8.61 2.18 10.29
N VAL A 23 -9.86 1.90 10.60
CA VAL A 23 -11.01 2.15 9.73
C VAL A 23 -11.54 3.57 9.96
N GLN A 24 -11.91 4.26 8.88
CA GLN A 24 -12.55 5.56 8.94
C GLN A 24 -14.06 5.42 9.16
N PRO A 25 -14.69 6.39 9.85
CA PRO A 25 -16.14 6.39 10.01
C PRO A 25 -16.87 6.53 8.67
N VAL A 26 -18.14 6.11 8.65
CA VAL A 26 -19.06 6.28 7.52
C VAL A 26 -19.08 7.71 7.01
N GLY A 27 -19.13 7.86 5.68
CA GLY A 27 -19.07 9.16 4.99
C GLY A 27 -17.67 9.64 4.66
N SER A 28 -16.63 8.97 5.13
CA SER A 28 -15.25 9.28 4.76
C SER A 28 -14.93 8.81 3.34
N ARG A 29 -14.11 9.59 2.62
CA ARG A 29 -13.70 9.29 1.23
C ARG A 29 -12.94 7.97 1.09
N HIS A 30 -12.21 7.56 2.12
CA HIS A 30 -11.41 6.34 2.12
C HIS A 30 -11.80 5.48 3.32
N VAL A 31 -11.89 4.17 3.12
CA VAL A 31 -12.25 3.24 4.20
C VAL A 31 -11.11 3.08 5.22
N LEU A 32 -9.87 2.98 4.76
CA LEU A 32 -8.72 2.71 5.64
C LEU A 32 -7.86 3.96 5.85
N ARG A 33 -7.39 4.16 7.09
CA ARG A 33 -6.40 5.16 7.52
C ARG A 33 -4.98 4.64 7.30
N HIS A 34 -4.70 4.14 6.10
CA HIS A 34 -3.42 3.53 5.77
C HIS A 34 -2.74 4.28 4.61
N HIS A 35 -1.54 4.78 4.88
CA HIS A 35 -0.71 5.46 3.89
C HIS A 35 0.54 4.60 3.64
N SER A 36 0.55 3.86 2.54
CA SER A 36 1.72 3.12 2.08
C SER A 36 1.81 3.13 0.56
N LEU A 37 3.00 2.82 0.03
CA LEU A 37 3.22 2.68 -1.41
C LEU A 37 2.35 1.58 -2.04
N ILE A 38 2.01 0.56 -1.25
CA ILE A 38 1.13 -0.55 -1.65
C ILE A 38 -0.34 -0.09 -1.64
N GLY A 39 -0.70 0.85 -0.77
CA GLY A 39 -2.04 1.44 -0.65
C GLY A 39 -3.03 0.62 0.19
N LEU A 40 -2.65 -0.59 0.63
CA LEU A 40 -3.48 -1.46 1.46
C LEU A 40 -2.64 -2.12 2.57
N PRO A 41 -3.14 -2.15 3.82
CA PRO A 41 -2.49 -2.89 4.88
C PRO A 41 -2.65 -4.41 4.67
N ARG A 42 -1.82 -5.17 5.37
CA ARG A 42 -2.01 -6.61 5.49
C ARG A 42 -3.34 -6.88 6.20
N ARG A 43 -4.05 -7.92 5.76
CA ARG A 43 -5.27 -8.38 6.42
C ARG A 43 -4.91 -8.91 7.82
N CYS A 44 -5.72 -8.58 8.80
CA CYS A 44 -5.63 -9.13 10.15
C CYS A 44 -7.00 -9.16 10.82
N PRO A 45 -7.22 -10.07 11.80
CA PRO A 45 -8.52 -10.22 12.45
C PRO A 45 -9.07 -8.92 13.04
N MET A 46 -8.24 -8.14 13.74
CA MET A 46 -8.63 -6.86 14.33
C MET A 46 -9.14 -5.86 13.27
N LEU A 47 -8.50 -5.80 12.11
CA LEU A 47 -8.92 -4.86 11.05
C LEU A 47 -10.23 -5.32 10.39
N GLU A 48 -10.49 -6.63 10.34
CA GLU A 48 -11.77 -7.18 9.89
C GLU A 48 -12.89 -6.85 10.87
N GLU A 49 -12.62 -6.93 12.17
CA GLU A 49 -13.56 -6.54 13.23
C GLU A 49 -13.86 -5.04 13.19
N GLU A 50 -12.85 -4.18 13.09
CA GLU A 50 -13.04 -2.73 12.94
C GLU A 50 -13.86 -2.37 11.68
N LEU A 51 -13.69 -3.13 10.58
CA LEU A 51 -14.46 -2.92 9.34
C LEU A 51 -15.93 -3.29 9.51
N LEU A 52 -16.20 -4.37 10.23
CA LEU A 52 -17.54 -4.84 10.55
C LEU A 52 -18.23 -3.87 11.51
N GLU A 53 -17.55 -3.47 12.59
CA GLU A 53 -18.05 -2.51 13.58
C GLU A 53 -18.37 -1.14 12.96
N ALA A 54 -17.58 -0.72 11.97
CA ALA A 54 -17.79 0.53 11.26
C ALA A 54 -18.89 0.46 10.18
N ASP A 55 -19.43 -0.73 9.87
CA ASP A 55 -20.36 -0.99 8.76
C ASP A 55 -19.81 -0.49 7.39
N ARG A 56 -18.52 -0.75 7.15
CA ARG A 56 -17.78 -0.27 5.96
C ARG A 56 -17.39 -1.38 4.98
N GLU A 57 -17.93 -2.59 5.14
CA GLU A 57 -17.56 -3.73 4.29
C GLU A 57 -17.91 -3.48 2.81
N ILE A 58 -19.07 -2.87 2.53
CA ILE A 58 -19.51 -2.53 1.16
C ILE A 58 -18.61 -1.43 0.56
N ASP A 59 -18.37 -0.35 1.31
CA ASP A 59 -17.48 0.73 0.87
C ASP A 59 -16.06 0.20 0.57
N MET A 60 -15.61 -0.81 1.31
CA MET A 60 -14.34 -1.48 1.09
C MET A 60 -14.33 -2.27 -0.23
N GLN A 61 -15.44 -2.91 -0.62
CA GLN A 61 -15.54 -3.58 -1.92
C GLN A 61 -15.37 -2.57 -3.08
N ASP A 62 -15.99 -1.40 -2.97
CA ASP A 62 -15.89 -0.33 -3.95
C ASP A 62 -14.46 0.24 -4.02
N ASP A 63 -13.85 0.53 -2.87
CA ASP A 63 -12.45 0.96 -2.79
C ASP A 63 -11.53 -0.08 -3.45
N LEU A 64 -11.74 -1.38 -3.20
CA LEU A 64 -10.96 -2.45 -3.84
C LEU A 64 -11.17 -2.50 -5.36
N ALA A 65 -12.38 -2.26 -5.86
CA ALA A 65 -12.67 -2.21 -7.29
C ALA A 65 -11.97 -1.02 -7.97
N VAL A 66 -11.99 0.15 -7.35
CA VAL A 66 -11.24 1.33 -7.81
C VAL A 66 -9.74 1.04 -7.77
N MET A 67 -9.25 0.41 -6.71
CA MET A 67 -7.84 0.08 -6.59
C MET A 67 -7.37 -0.84 -7.72
N GLN A 68 -8.14 -1.84 -8.13
CA GLN A 68 -7.74 -2.70 -9.26
C GLN A 68 -7.60 -1.97 -10.59
N ARG A 69 -8.44 -0.95 -10.83
CA ARG A 69 -8.44 -0.18 -12.08
C ARG A 69 -7.40 0.93 -12.10
N THR A 70 -6.95 1.36 -10.92
CA THR A 70 -5.99 2.46 -10.76
C THR A 70 -4.56 1.95 -10.70
N ALA A 71 -3.65 2.67 -11.35
CA ALA A 71 -2.21 2.42 -11.22
C ALA A 71 -1.78 2.65 -9.75
N ALA A 72 -0.80 1.86 -9.28
CA ALA A 72 -0.28 2.02 -7.93
C ALA A 72 0.26 3.45 -7.73
N PRO A 73 -0.06 4.12 -6.61
CA PRO A 73 0.43 5.48 -6.33
C PRO A 73 1.97 5.53 -6.30
N ALA A 74 2.61 4.42 -5.94
CA ALA A 74 4.05 4.24 -6.02
C ALA A 74 4.64 4.48 -7.42
N ARG A 75 3.88 4.23 -8.50
CA ARG A 75 4.36 4.46 -9.87
C ARG A 75 4.64 5.94 -10.11
N ALA A 76 3.77 6.83 -9.65
CA ALA A 76 3.96 8.28 -9.79
C ALA A 76 5.20 8.75 -9.00
N VAL A 77 5.37 8.26 -7.77
CA VAL A 77 6.55 8.57 -6.93
C VAL A 77 7.84 8.05 -7.58
N LEU A 78 7.85 6.81 -8.07
CA LEU A 78 9.03 6.21 -8.71
C LEU A 78 9.41 6.95 -10.00
N VAL A 79 8.43 7.42 -10.78
CA VAL A 79 8.68 8.25 -11.95
C VAL A 79 9.31 9.58 -11.54
N ALA A 80 8.76 10.26 -10.53
CA ALA A 80 9.31 11.53 -10.04
C ALA A 80 10.76 11.36 -9.53
N VAL A 81 11.04 10.30 -8.78
CA VAL A 81 12.40 9.95 -8.34
C VAL A 81 13.31 9.67 -9.53
N GLY A 82 12.85 8.92 -10.53
CA GLY A 82 13.62 8.64 -11.73
C GLY A 82 14.00 9.91 -12.51
N VAL A 83 13.07 10.85 -12.65
CA VAL A 83 13.32 12.16 -13.27
C VAL A 83 14.37 12.95 -12.47
N LEU A 84 14.24 12.98 -11.13
CA LEU A 84 15.20 13.67 -10.27
C LEU A 84 16.60 13.08 -10.40
N VAL A 85 16.73 11.76 -10.38
CA VAL A 85 18.02 11.08 -10.55
C VAL A 85 18.63 11.38 -11.92
N ALA A 86 17.82 11.36 -12.99
CA ALA A 86 18.28 11.70 -14.33
C ALA A 86 18.83 13.13 -14.41
N LEU A 87 18.13 14.10 -13.80
CA LEU A 87 18.60 15.49 -13.72
C LEU A 87 19.92 15.58 -12.95
N VAL A 88 20.03 14.96 -11.77
CA VAL A 88 21.27 14.98 -10.98
C VAL A 88 22.44 14.39 -11.77
N LEU A 89 22.24 13.25 -12.45
CA LEU A 89 23.29 12.63 -13.26
C LEU A 89 23.73 13.53 -14.41
N LEU A 90 22.78 14.24 -15.05
CA LEU A 90 23.07 15.17 -16.14
C LEU A 90 23.98 16.33 -15.68
N TYR A 91 23.79 16.83 -14.46
CA TYR A 91 24.57 17.96 -13.93
C TYR A 91 25.87 17.56 -13.21
N THR A 92 25.96 16.33 -12.69
CA THR A 92 27.08 15.92 -11.81
C THR A 92 28.08 14.99 -12.49
N VAL A 93 27.71 14.30 -13.56
CA VAL A 93 28.57 13.32 -14.23
C VAL A 93 29.02 13.86 -15.59
N PRO A 94 30.27 14.32 -15.74
CA PRO A 94 30.76 14.90 -16.99
C PRO A 94 31.01 13.86 -18.09
N SER A 95 31.09 12.58 -17.73
CA SER A 95 31.38 11.48 -18.66
C SER A 95 30.15 10.65 -18.97
N ALA A 96 29.74 10.63 -20.24
CA ALA A 96 28.67 9.78 -20.75
C ALA A 96 28.94 8.28 -20.49
N ALA A 97 30.21 7.86 -20.46
CA ALA A 97 30.61 6.49 -20.18
C ALA A 97 30.24 6.03 -18.76
N VAL A 98 30.06 6.96 -17.81
CA VAL A 98 29.63 6.67 -16.43
C VAL A 98 28.14 6.98 -16.27
N ALA A 99 27.63 8.04 -16.89
CA ALA A 99 26.23 8.43 -16.76
C ALA A 99 25.26 7.39 -17.33
N ILE A 100 25.58 6.80 -18.50
CA ILE A 100 24.73 5.79 -19.15
C ILE A 100 24.54 4.53 -18.30
N PRO A 101 25.61 3.84 -17.83
CA PRO A 101 25.43 2.64 -17.02
C PRO A 101 24.72 2.93 -15.69
N VAL A 102 25.04 4.05 -15.02
CA VAL A 102 24.37 4.43 -13.76
C VAL A 102 22.89 4.73 -13.98
N GLY A 103 22.54 5.47 -15.03
CA GLY A 103 21.15 5.72 -15.41
C GLY A 103 20.39 4.43 -15.72
N THR A 104 21.04 3.50 -16.43
CA THR A 104 20.44 2.20 -16.80
C THR A 104 20.17 1.34 -15.56
N VAL A 105 21.16 1.22 -14.66
CA VAL A 105 21.01 0.46 -13.41
C VAL A 105 19.90 1.06 -12.54
N THR A 106 19.84 2.40 -12.44
CA THR A 106 18.81 3.10 -11.68
C THR A 106 17.41 2.85 -12.27
N ALA A 107 17.27 2.97 -13.59
CA ALA A 107 15.99 2.72 -14.27
C ALA A 107 15.49 1.29 -14.04
N LEU A 108 16.37 0.30 -14.18
CA LEU A 108 16.06 -1.11 -13.91
C LEU A 108 15.67 -1.35 -12.45
N ALA A 109 16.35 -0.70 -11.50
CA ALA A 109 16.01 -0.79 -10.08
C ALA A 109 14.61 -0.21 -9.80
N LEU A 110 14.29 0.96 -10.36
CA LEU A 110 12.97 1.59 -10.20
C LEU A 110 11.85 0.73 -10.81
N GLU A 111 12.09 0.13 -11.98
CA GLU A 111 11.13 -0.78 -12.62
C GLU A 111 10.91 -2.05 -11.78
N ARG A 112 11.99 -2.66 -11.27
CA ARG A 112 11.93 -3.82 -10.36
C ARG A 112 11.09 -3.49 -9.12
N ILE A 113 11.36 -2.37 -8.46
CA ILE A 113 10.62 -1.93 -7.26
C ILE A 113 9.16 -1.68 -7.60
N GLY A 114 8.86 -0.94 -8.68
CA GLY A 114 7.49 -0.66 -9.11
C GLY A 114 6.70 -1.92 -9.42
N SER A 115 7.33 -2.91 -10.07
CA SER A 115 6.72 -4.20 -10.33
C SER A 115 6.43 -4.99 -9.04
N ALA A 116 7.35 -4.97 -8.08
CA ALA A 116 7.18 -5.65 -6.80
C ALA A 116 6.04 -5.04 -5.98
N VAL A 117 5.98 -3.71 -5.91
CA VAL A 117 4.88 -2.99 -5.23
C VAL A 117 3.54 -3.28 -5.89
N THR A 118 3.48 -3.31 -7.22
CA THR A 118 2.24 -3.61 -7.95
C THR A 118 1.79 -5.05 -7.70
N ARG A 119 2.71 -6.02 -7.73
CA ARG A 119 2.40 -7.43 -7.42
C ARG A 119 1.87 -7.59 -6.00
N GLU A 120 2.56 -7.00 -5.02
CA GLU A 120 2.14 -7.07 -3.62
C GLU A 120 0.77 -6.40 -3.41
N ARG A 121 0.54 -5.24 -4.05
CA ARG A 121 -0.76 -4.57 -4.03
C ARG A 121 -1.88 -5.48 -4.54
N MET A 122 -1.69 -6.12 -5.69
CA MET A 122 -2.70 -7.03 -6.25
C MET A 122 -2.91 -8.25 -5.37
N ALA A 123 -1.85 -8.78 -4.74
CA ALA A 123 -1.97 -9.86 -3.76
C ALA A 123 -2.82 -9.44 -2.55
N ARG A 124 -2.61 -8.22 -2.03
CA ARG A 124 -3.41 -7.65 -0.92
C ARG A 124 -4.87 -7.44 -1.33
N VAL A 125 -5.11 -6.89 -2.51
CA VAL A 125 -6.47 -6.70 -3.04
C VAL A 125 -7.20 -8.05 -3.15
N ALA A 126 -6.54 -9.06 -3.72
CA ALA A 126 -7.12 -10.39 -3.84
C ALA A 126 -7.41 -11.01 -2.46
N ASP A 127 -6.51 -10.80 -1.49
CA ASP A 127 -6.70 -11.28 -0.14
C ASP A 127 -7.89 -10.63 0.57
N TRP A 128 -8.03 -9.31 0.46
CA TRP A 128 -9.18 -8.58 0.99
C TRP A 128 -10.48 -8.98 0.31
N ARG A 129 -10.48 -9.13 -1.01
CA ARG A 129 -11.68 -9.58 -1.75
C ARG A 129 -12.19 -10.95 -1.31
N ARG A 130 -11.32 -11.87 -0.91
CA ARG A 130 -11.76 -13.17 -0.37
C ARG A 130 -12.59 -13.02 0.91
N ARG A 131 -12.42 -11.93 1.66
CA ARG A 131 -13.14 -11.66 2.91
C ARG A 131 -14.40 -10.83 2.72
N VAL A 132 -14.30 -9.69 2.02
CA VAL A 132 -15.43 -8.78 1.85
C VAL A 132 -16.27 -9.08 0.61
N GLY A 133 -15.74 -9.71 -0.44
CA GLY A 133 -16.44 -9.93 -1.71
C GLY A 133 -17.19 -11.27 -1.80
N ARG A 134 -17.69 -11.81 -0.68
CA ARG A 134 -18.64 -12.92 -0.67
C ARG A 134 -20.06 -12.39 -0.57
#